data_AF-A0A944SH92-F1
#
_entry.id   AF-A0A944SH92-F1
#
_cell.length_a   1.000
_cell.length_b   1.000
_cell.length_c   1.000
_cell.angle_alpha   90.00
_cell.angle_beta   90.00
_cell.angle_gamma   90.00
#
_symmetry.space_group_name_H-M   'P 1'
#
loop_
_entity.id
_entity.type
_entity.pdbx_description
1 polymer ?
#
loop_
_entity_poly.entity_id
_entity_poly.type
_entity_poly.pdbx_seq_one_letter_code
_entity_poly.pdbx_strand_id
1 'polypeptide(L)'
;MFKGSMPALITPFTDGKVDEQAFRDFVEWQIQEGSDGLVPCGTTGESPTLSHEEHMRVIDICIEVANGRVPVIAGAGSNSTAEAIGFVKHAKTAGADAALVVTPYYNKPTQEGLYRHYKTLNDAAVIPIIIYNIPGRSIVDMSVET
;
A
#
# COMPACT_ATOMS: atom_id res chain seq x y z
N MET A 1 -1.49 -15.08 7.26
CA MET A 1 -2.03 -14.07 8.18
C MET A 1 -0.85 -13.28 8.73
N PHE A 2 -0.80 -11.97 8.52
CA PHE A 2 0.28 -11.10 8.99
C PHE A 2 0.14 -10.81 10.49
N LYS A 3 1.24 -10.72 11.23
CA LYS A 3 1.26 -10.52 12.69
C LYS A 3 2.51 -9.74 13.09
N GLY A 4 2.42 -8.96 14.17
CA GLY A 4 3.55 -8.22 14.72
C GLY A 4 3.55 -6.73 14.35
N SER A 5 4.71 -6.08 14.49
CA SER A 5 4.95 -4.68 14.20
C SER A 5 5.24 -4.47 12.72
N MET A 6 4.32 -3.80 12.02
CA MET A 6 4.44 -3.51 10.58
C MET A 6 4.37 -2.00 10.36
N PRO A 7 5.49 -1.26 10.46
CA PRO A 7 5.50 0.18 10.30
C PRO A 7 4.99 0.61 8.92
N ALA A 8 4.12 1.63 8.93
CA ALA A 8 3.81 2.42 7.74
C ALA A 8 5.00 3.33 7.43
N LEU A 9 5.74 2.99 6.38
CA LEU A 9 7.00 3.64 6.05
C LEU A 9 6.75 5.05 5.49
N ILE A 10 7.62 5.99 5.87
CA ILE A 10 7.76 7.28 5.18
C ILE A 10 8.44 7.08 3.82
N THR A 11 8.31 8.05 2.93
CA THR A 11 9.06 8.12 1.66
C THR A 11 9.99 9.33 1.72
N PRO A 12 11.30 9.14 1.96
CA PRO A 12 12.26 10.24 1.99
C PRO A 12 12.37 10.96 0.63
N PHE A 13 12.55 12.29 0.68
CA PHE A 13 12.75 13.12 -0.50
C PHE A 13 14.02 13.96 -0.36
N THR A 14 14.72 14.16 -1.47
CA THR A 14 15.80 15.15 -1.62
C THR A 14 15.55 15.94 -2.91
N ASP A 15 15.66 17.27 -2.83
CA ASP A 15 15.42 18.18 -3.97
C ASP A 15 14.11 17.94 -4.73
N GLY A 16 13.05 17.56 -3.99
CA GLY A 16 11.71 17.32 -4.54
C GLY A 16 11.55 16.01 -5.30
N LYS A 17 12.52 15.09 -5.20
CA LYS A 17 12.46 13.73 -5.77
C LYS A 17 12.63 12.69 -4.68
N VAL A 18 12.11 11.49 -4.90
CA VAL A 18 12.35 10.36 -3.99
C VAL A 18 13.85 10.15 -3.80
N ASP A 19 14.31 10.17 -2.56
CA ASP A 19 15.67 9.81 -2.20
C ASP A 19 15.76 8.29 -2.07
N GLU A 20 16.05 7.62 -3.19
CA GLU A 20 16.10 6.16 -3.25
C GLU A 20 17.14 5.57 -2.29
N GLN A 21 18.30 6.22 -2.13
CA GLN A 21 19.36 5.70 -1.26
C GLN A 21 18.94 5.80 0.20
N ALA A 22 18.43 6.96 0.62
CA ALA A 22 17.91 7.12 1.98
C ALA A 22 16.75 6.16 2.27
N PHE A 23 15.87 5.91 1.29
CA PHE A 23 14.80 4.94 1.45
C PHE A 23 15.31 3.50 1.60
N ARG A 24 16.33 3.10 0.81
CA ARG A 24 16.98 1.78 0.94
C ARG A 24 17.58 1.59 2.32
N ASP A 25 18.33 2.56 2.79
CA ASP A 25 18.98 2.53 4.10
C ASP A 25 17.94 2.50 5.24
N PHE A 26 16.84 3.24 5.09
CA PHE A 26 15.73 3.23 6.04
C PHE A 26 15.01 1.87 6.08
N VAL A 27 14.75 1.25 4.93
CA VAL A 27 14.15 -0.09 4.87
C VAL A 27 15.06 -1.13 5.53
N GLU A 28 16.36 -1.11 5.24
CA GLU A 28 17.33 -2.01 5.89
C GLU A 28 17.34 -1.81 7.41
N TRP A 29 17.36 -0.56 7.87
CA TRP A 29 17.32 -0.24 9.30
C TRP A 29 16.06 -0.78 9.98
N GLN A 30 14.87 -0.61 9.37
CA GLN A 30 13.61 -1.14 9.93
C GLN A 30 13.67 -2.66 10.13
N ILE A 31 14.29 -3.38 9.19
CA ILE A 31 14.47 -4.83 9.28
C ILE A 31 15.47 -5.19 10.38
N GLN A 32 16.60 -4.48 10.47
CA GLN A 32 17.63 -4.72 11.48
C GLN A 32 17.13 -4.47 12.91
N GLU A 33 16.25 -3.49 13.09
CA GLU A 33 15.61 -3.19 14.39
C GLU A 33 14.44 -4.13 14.72
N GLY A 34 14.16 -5.12 13.87
CA GLY A 34 13.24 -6.21 14.18
C GLY A 34 11.78 -5.94 13.83
N SER A 35 11.50 -5.12 12.81
CA SER A 35 10.14 -5.02 12.25
C SER A 35 9.67 -6.37 11.69
N ASP A 36 8.41 -6.73 11.93
CA ASP A 36 7.82 -8.00 11.48
C ASP A 36 7.28 -7.94 10.04
N GLY A 37 7.28 -6.76 9.43
CA GLY A 37 6.87 -6.51 8.04
C GLY A 37 6.92 -5.02 7.71
N LEU A 38 6.69 -4.66 6.45
CA LEU A 38 6.87 -3.29 5.97
C LEU A 38 5.68 -2.86 5.14
N VAL A 39 5.23 -1.61 5.30
CA VAL A 39 4.10 -1.05 4.56
C VAL A 39 4.54 0.21 3.80
N PRO A 40 5.11 0.11 2.58
CA PRO A 40 5.45 1.25 1.75
C PRO A 40 4.22 1.88 1.08
N CYS A 41 4.33 3.15 0.68
CA CYS A 41 3.32 3.88 -0.10
C CYS A 41 1.90 3.87 0.50
N GLY A 42 1.81 3.86 1.84
CA GLY A 42 0.57 4.19 2.54
C GLY A 42 0.34 5.72 2.60
N THR A 43 -0.56 6.17 3.47
CA THR A 43 -0.73 7.61 3.73
C THR A 43 0.51 8.22 4.38
N THR A 44 1.20 7.49 5.26
CA THR A 44 2.44 7.94 5.92
C THR A 44 3.60 8.11 4.93
N GLY A 45 3.63 7.31 3.87
CA GLY A 45 4.58 7.44 2.76
C GLY A 45 4.08 8.35 1.64
N GLU A 46 3.13 9.25 1.95
CA GLU A 46 2.70 10.33 1.06
C GLU A 46 2.19 9.87 -0.32
N SER A 47 1.58 8.69 -0.40
CA SER A 47 0.99 8.17 -1.66
C SER A 47 0.15 9.16 -2.48
N PRO A 48 -0.64 10.11 -1.90
CA PRO A 48 -1.39 11.06 -2.71
C PRO A 48 -0.53 12.05 -3.52
N THR A 49 0.76 12.19 -3.21
CA THR A 49 1.65 13.18 -3.84
C THR A 49 2.79 12.55 -4.65
N LEU A 50 2.90 11.21 -4.66
CA LEU A 50 3.80 10.50 -5.55
C LEU A 50 3.20 10.43 -6.94
N SER A 51 4.03 10.58 -7.98
CA SER A 51 3.65 10.11 -9.30
C SER A 51 3.46 8.58 -9.30
N HIS A 52 2.73 8.04 -10.29
CA HIS A 52 2.56 6.60 -10.40
C HIS A 52 3.90 5.87 -10.54
N GLU A 53 4.86 6.47 -11.25
CA GLU A 53 6.21 5.92 -11.42
C GLU A 53 6.97 5.88 -10.08
N GLU A 54 6.96 6.98 -9.32
CA GLU A 54 7.60 7.03 -8.00
C GLU A 54 6.94 6.06 -7.02
N HIS A 55 5.61 5.95 -7.03
CA HIS A 55 4.88 5.00 -6.19
C HIS A 55 5.33 3.57 -6.48
N MET A 56 5.31 3.16 -7.76
CA MET A 56 5.75 1.83 -8.18
C MET A 56 7.22 1.60 -7.82
N ARG A 57 8.08 2.60 -8.04
CA ARG A 57 9.51 2.51 -7.74
C ARG A 57 9.80 2.33 -6.25
N VAL A 58 9.10 3.06 -5.37
CA VAL A 58 9.24 2.92 -3.91
C VAL A 58 8.82 1.53 -3.45
N ILE A 59 7.74 0.96 -4.01
CA ILE A 59 7.36 -0.43 -3.74
C ILE A 59 8.48 -1.38 -4.17
N ASP A 60 9.00 -1.23 -5.39
CA ASP A 60 10.04 -2.09 -5.93
C ASP A 60 11.29 -2.07 -5.06
N ILE A 61 11.75 -0.88 -4.66
CA ILE A 61 12.90 -0.72 -3.75
C ILE A 61 12.65 -1.42 -2.41
N CYS A 62 11.46 -1.26 -1.83
CA CYS A 62 11.13 -1.88 -0.55
C CYS A 62 11.20 -3.42 -0.64
N ILE A 63 10.66 -4.00 -1.73
CA ILE A 63 10.71 -5.44 -1.99
C ILE A 63 12.15 -5.91 -2.25
N GLU A 64 12.90 -5.20 -3.08
CA GLU A 64 14.31 -5.47 -3.39
C GLU A 64 15.15 -5.53 -2.11
N VAL A 65 15.02 -4.54 -1.23
CA VAL A 65 15.77 -4.50 0.02
C VAL A 65 15.23 -5.56 0.97
N ALA A 66 13.91 -5.68 1.17
CA ALA A 66 13.35 -6.70 2.07
C ALA A 66 13.85 -8.12 1.70
N ASN A 67 13.94 -8.43 0.41
CA ASN A 67 14.51 -9.66 -0.12
C ASN A 67 13.99 -10.92 0.60
N GLY A 68 12.68 -10.95 0.89
CA GLY A 68 11.99 -12.05 1.57
C GLY A 68 12.31 -12.22 3.06
N ARG A 69 13.07 -11.32 3.69
CA ARG A 69 13.39 -11.39 5.13
C ARG A 69 12.17 -11.09 6.01
N VAL A 70 11.32 -10.17 5.56
CA VAL A 70 10.04 -9.79 6.19
C VAL A 70 9.01 -9.53 5.09
N PRO A 71 7.70 -9.72 5.36
CA PRO A 71 6.66 -9.46 4.38
C PRO A 71 6.56 -7.98 4.02
N VAL A 72 6.29 -7.70 2.74
CA VAL A 72 6.01 -6.35 2.22
C VAL A 72 4.54 -6.23 1.84
N ILE A 73 3.85 -5.27 2.44
CA ILE A 73 2.43 -4.97 2.21
C ILE A 73 2.35 -3.64 1.45
N ALA A 74 2.26 -3.72 0.13
CA ALA A 74 2.30 -2.53 -0.73
C ALA A 74 1.01 -1.71 -0.61
N GLY A 75 1.12 -0.39 -0.37
CA GLY A 75 -0.02 0.52 -0.52
C GLY A 75 -0.52 0.54 -1.96
N ALA A 76 -1.79 0.20 -2.18
CA ALA A 76 -2.37 0.04 -3.51
C ALA A 76 -3.84 0.51 -3.57
N GLY A 77 -4.22 1.41 -2.67
CA GLY A 77 -5.57 1.97 -2.63
C GLY A 77 -5.74 3.21 -3.52
N SER A 78 -6.96 3.41 -4.00
CA SER A 78 -7.39 4.60 -4.72
C SER A 78 -8.91 4.74 -4.58
N ASN A 79 -9.44 5.94 -4.76
CA ASN A 79 -10.88 6.13 -4.91
C ASN A 79 -11.42 5.78 -6.30
N SER A 80 -10.53 5.47 -7.25
CA SER A 80 -10.82 4.93 -8.58
C SER A 80 -10.52 3.44 -8.63
N THR A 81 -11.54 2.60 -8.84
CA THR A 81 -11.35 1.15 -8.96
C THR A 81 -10.39 0.78 -10.10
N ALA A 82 -10.45 1.49 -11.22
CA ALA A 82 -9.56 1.23 -12.36
C ALA A 82 -8.10 1.53 -12.03
N GLU A 83 -7.82 2.59 -11.28
CA GLU A 83 -6.46 2.94 -10.85
C GLU A 83 -5.94 1.95 -9.81
N ALA A 84 -6.76 1.61 -8.80
CA ALA A 84 -6.40 0.62 -7.80
C ALA A 84 -6.07 -0.76 -8.42
N ILE A 85 -6.74 -1.16 -9.51
CA ILE A 85 -6.36 -2.38 -10.26
C ILE A 85 -4.91 -2.30 -10.76
N GLY A 86 -4.47 -1.13 -11.26
CA GLY A 86 -3.10 -0.92 -11.70
C GLY A 86 -2.09 -1.13 -10.58
N PHE A 87 -2.32 -0.51 -9.42
CA PHE A 87 -1.43 -0.66 -8.27
C PHE A 87 -1.43 -2.08 -7.69
N VAL A 88 -2.59 -2.72 -7.57
CA VAL A 88 -2.69 -4.10 -7.06
C VAL A 88 -2.01 -5.09 -7.99
N LYS A 89 -2.14 -4.90 -9.32
CA LYS A 89 -1.38 -5.70 -10.30
C LYS A 89 0.11 -5.47 -10.19
N HIS A 90 0.56 -4.21 -10.09
CA HIS A 90 1.98 -3.88 -9.89
C HIS A 90 2.54 -4.54 -8.63
N ALA A 91 1.86 -4.38 -7.50
CA ALA A 91 2.24 -5.01 -6.23
C ALA A 91 2.42 -6.53 -6.38
N LYS A 92 1.48 -7.20 -7.06
CA LYS A 92 1.60 -8.63 -7.35
C LYS A 92 2.80 -8.97 -8.23
N THR A 93 3.01 -8.23 -9.32
CA THR A 93 4.09 -8.52 -10.28
C THR A 93 5.47 -8.20 -9.71
N ALA A 94 5.58 -7.16 -8.88
CA ALA A 94 6.81 -6.77 -8.19
C ALA A 94 7.20 -7.75 -7.08
N GLY A 95 6.23 -8.53 -6.56
CA GLY A 95 6.49 -9.56 -5.55
C GLY A 95 6.11 -9.18 -4.13
N ALA A 96 5.21 -8.20 -3.94
CA ALA A 96 4.65 -7.91 -2.62
C ALA A 96 3.84 -9.11 -2.08
N ASP A 97 3.85 -9.29 -0.76
CA ASP A 97 3.12 -10.36 -0.08
C ASP A 97 1.63 -10.05 0.11
N ALA A 98 1.29 -8.76 0.17
CA ALA A 98 -0.08 -8.26 0.21
C ALA A 98 -0.19 -6.84 -0.35
N ALA A 99 -1.43 -6.42 -0.60
CA ALA A 99 -1.79 -5.06 -0.91
C ALA A 99 -2.61 -4.44 0.25
N LEU A 100 -2.23 -3.25 0.71
CA LEU A 100 -3.05 -2.42 1.61
C LEU A 100 -3.93 -1.49 0.76
N VAL A 101 -5.24 -1.64 0.86
CA VAL A 101 -6.20 -0.93 0.00
C VAL A 101 -7.19 -0.14 0.88
N VAL A 102 -7.01 1.18 0.89
CA VAL A 102 -7.90 2.11 1.59
C VAL A 102 -9.29 2.16 0.94
N THR A 103 -10.33 2.33 1.75
CA THR A 103 -11.69 2.58 1.25
C THR A 103 -11.70 3.83 0.36
N PRO A 104 -12.38 3.82 -0.80
CA PRO A 104 -12.48 4.99 -1.68
C PRO A 104 -12.87 6.26 -0.93
N TYR A 105 -11.94 7.21 -0.92
CA TYR A 105 -12.09 8.52 -0.29
C TYR A 105 -12.70 9.54 -1.26
N TYR A 106 -13.24 10.64 -0.73
CA TYR A 106 -13.85 11.75 -1.47
C TYR A 106 -15.18 11.44 -2.17
N ASN A 107 -15.25 10.42 -3.03
CA ASN A 107 -16.44 10.10 -3.84
C ASN A 107 -17.56 9.35 -3.10
N LYS A 108 -17.29 8.91 -1.86
CA LYS A 108 -18.27 8.36 -0.90
C LYS A 108 -19.17 7.24 -1.48
N PRO A 109 -18.61 6.11 -1.95
CA PRO A 109 -19.42 5.00 -2.44
C PRO A 109 -20.34 4.44 -1.35
N THR A 110 -21.40 3.76 -1.78
CA THR A 110 -22.27 2.96 -0.91
C THR A 110 -21.53 1.71 -0.41
N GLN A 111 -22.08 1.00 0.58
CA GLN A 111 -21.52 -0.28 1.05
C GLN A 111 -21.40 -1.32 -0.09
N GLU A 112 -22.44 -1.45 -0.94
CA GLU A 112 -22.38 -2.28 -2.15
C GLU A 112 -21.27 -1.81 -3.12
N GLY A 113 -21.04 -0.49 -3.21
CA GLY A 113 -19.94 0.07 -3.99
C GLY A 113 -18.57 -0.33 -3.44
N LEU A 114 -18.39 -0.32 -2.11
CA LEU A 114 -17.18 -0.82 -1.45
C LEU A 114 -16.98 -2.31 -1.76
N TYR A 115 -18.00 -3.14 -1.53
CA TYR A 115 -17.94 -4.58 -1.83
C TYR A 115 -17.49 -4.83 -3.27
N ARG A 116 -18.12 -4.18 -4.24
CA ARG A 116 -17.75 -4.32 -5.66
C ARG A 116 -16.33 -3.83 -5.96
N HIS A 117 -15.90 -2.73 -5.34
CA HIS A 117 -14.53 -2.24 -5.46
C HIS A 117 -13.52 -3.32 -5.04
N TYR A 118 -13.63 -3.83 -3.81
CA TYR A 118 -12.71 -4.86 -3.31
C TYR A 118 -12.80 -6.18 -4.06
N LYS A 119 -14.02 -6.62 -4.40
CA LYS A 119 -14.23 -7.81 -5.23
C LYS A 119 -13.51 -7.69 -6.58
N THR A 120 -13.65 -6.55 -7.24
CA THR A 120 -13.02 -6.32 -8.54
C THR A 120 -11.50 -6.34 -8.43
N LEU A 121 -10.92 -5.78 -7.36
CA LEU A 121 -9.47 -5.82 -7.12
C LEU A 121 -8.97 -7.25 -6.86
N ASN A 122 -9.69 -8.00 -6.03
CA ASN A 122 -9.38 -9.40 -5.75
C ASN A 122 -9.41 -10.27 -7.01
N ASP A 123 -10.40 -10.05 -7.89
CA ASP A 123 -10.51 -10.79 -9.16
C ASP A 123 -9.42 -10.38 -10.17
N ALA A 124 -8.87 -9.17 -10.06
CA ALA A 124 -7.90 -8.63 -11.02
C ALA A 124 -6.45 -9.06 -10.77
N ALA A 125 -6.06 -9.33 -9.52
CA ALA A 125 -4.77 -9.92 -9.19
C ALA A 125 -4.85 -10.80 -7.94
N VAL A 126 -4.31 -12.02 -8.02
CA VAL A 126 -4.29 -12.97 -6.91
C VAL A 126 -3.16 -12.61 -5.93
N ILE A 127 -3.39 -11.56 -5.15
CA ILE A 127 -2.57 -11.11 -4.01
C ILE A 127 -3.51 -10.89 -2.80
N PRO A 128 -3.12 -11.29 -1.58
CA PRO A 128 -3.91 -10.96 -0.39
C PRO A 128 -4.16 -9.45 -0.27
N ILE A 129 -5.41 -9.06 -0.04
CA ILE A 129 -5.80 -7.66 0.17
C ILE A 129 -6.11 -7.44 1.66
N ILE A 130 -5.52 -6.39 2.22
CA ILE A 130 -5.85 -5.86 3.54
C ILE A 130 -6.69 -4.60 3.31
N ILE A 131 -7.95 -4.66 3.75
CA ILE A 131 -8.87 -3.53 3.70
C ILE A 131 -8.46 -2.51 4.76
N TYR A 132 -8.28 -1.26 4.35
CA TYR A 132 -7.99 -0.16 5.27
C TYR A 132 -9.20 0.79 5.40
N ASN A 133 -9.96 0.60 6.48
CA ASN A 133 -11.09 1.44 6.85
C ASN A 133 -10.63 2.58 7.77
N ILE A 134 -10.68 3.83 7.30
CA ILE A 134 -10.27 5.03 8.07
C ILE A 134 -11.25 6.21 7.85
N PRO A 135 -12.45 6.18 8.44
CA PRO A 135 -13.53 7.14 8.15
C PRO A 135 -13.13 8.61 8.36
N GLY A 136 -12.24 8.89 9.31
CA GLY A 136 -11.73 10.25 9.56
C GLY A 136 -10.98 10.86 8.36
N ARG A 137 -10.51 10.05 7.40
CA ARG A 137 -9.87 10.49 6.16
C ARG A 137 -10.70 10.20 4.92
N SER A 138 -11.40 9.07 4.88
CA SER A 138 -12.20 8.65 3.73
C SER A 138 -13.64 9.17 3.73
N ILE A 139 -14.16 9.63 4.89
CA ILE A 139 -15.56 9.95 5.19
C ILE A 139 -16.47 8.70 5.19
N VAL A 140 -16.14 7.67 4.41
CA VAL A 140 -16.85 6.40 4.37
C VAL A 140 -16.36 5.48 5.46
N ASP A 141 -17.32 4.85 6.13
CA ASP A 141 -17.09 3.77 7.09
C ASP A 141 -17.62 2.46 6.51
N MET A 142 -16.73 1.47 6.35
CA MET A 142 -17.13 0.12 5.94
C MET A 142 -17.80 -0.58 7.12
N SER A 143 -19.04 -1.02 6.94
CA SER A 143 -19.76 -1.73 8.00
C SER A 143 -19.25 -3.15 8.18
N VAL A 144 -19.54 -3.77 9.33
CA VAL A 144 -19.11 -5.16 9.62
C VAL A 144 -19.78 -6.17 8.70
N GLU A 145 -20.99 -5.87 8.23
CA GLU A 145 -21.75 -6.72 7.30
C GLU A 145 -21.23 -6.69 5.87
N THR A 146 -20.42 -5.67 5.52
CA THR A 146 -19.86 -5.46 4.18
C THR A 146 -18.62 -6.31 3.98
#